data_AF-A0A409Y2J5-F1
#
_entry.id   AF-A0A409Y2J5-F1
#
_cell.length_a   1.000
_cell.length_b   1.000
_cell.length_c   1.000
_cell.angle_alpha   90.00
_cell.angle_beta   90.00
_cell.angle_gamma   90.00
#
_symmetry.space_group_name_H-M   'P 1'
#
loop_
_entity.id
_entity.type
_entity.pdbx_description
1 polymer ?
#
loop_
_entity_poly.entity_id
_entity_poly.type
_entity_poly.pdbx_seq_one_letter_code
_entity_poly.pdbx_strand_id
1 'polypeptide(L)'
;MPGGKRNPLSMSHMLEKVVDTMQHAKESAHARKESLEKRMGELGLSTTYVDLQIQFIGASGLPKMDIGGTADPYFVANLDDKITFVSTLKSGTLAPVWNETWKVKNVPNNADLVIKVMDKDEGRITDDFIGTVKTTVSPGTKECEIQGPLYKGARGTFWVKIESTSSVDEDPSKFPFLFDGPIRYTRHFSPTVGALTNLNDARLYSTWKMYLRGVPLFFGDIHQPWNRNYPAAQKIFSGPASIAVRSGIQAGHRMLYARTSSNGFGVIEDKSGILQLLHGGSGPPVNNSTIPPSEFAHRVKPAVYTYIISSDDDSFRFSETGAAFFVDFASKHALHSNCAERVRYSGEFHPRPKGGWDNFSDSTPDDAVDWELVIDNNSGTYAPDKGMLPALKSLLEYNFSGFGVFAMDHGDEELKKSREACREYGLKYRGINKRHLQPHAKEGEETLSKRVEGSVHGTLHNSLAEAEQIRYD
;
A
#
# COMPACT_ATOMS: atom_id res chain seq x y z
N MET A 1 13.47 50.55 -14.92
CA MET A 1 12.77 49.86 -13.82
C MET A 1 13.30 48.44 -13.75
N PRO A 2 13.89 47.97 -12.63
CA PRO A 2 14.46 46.64 -12.57
C PRO A 2 13.36 45.59 -12.30
N GLY A 3 13.50 44.46 -12.99
CA GLY A 3 12.63 43.29 -12.86
C GLY A 3 12.88 42.51 -11.57
N GLY A 4 11.79 42.03 -10.97
CA GLY A 4 11.83 41.07 -9.88
C GLY A 4 11.96 39.65 -10.44
N LYS A 5 13.15 39.07 -10.35
CA LYS A 5 13.34 37.62 -10.39
C LYS A 5 12.65 37.04 -9.16
N ARG A 6 11.61 36.21 -9.34
CA ARG A 6 11.07 35.38 -8.24
C ARG A 6 12.12 34.31 -7.94
N ASN A 7 12.60 34.34 -6.71
CA ASN A 7 13.64 33.46 -6.20
C ASN A 7 13.05 32.05 -5.96
N PRO A 8 13.48 30.99 -6.68
CA PRO A 8 12.95 29.63 -6.48
C PRO A 8 13.43 28.98 -5.18
N LEU A 9 14.47 29.53 -4.54
CA LEU A 9 15.11 29.01 -3.31
C LEU A 9 14.41 29.39 -1.98
N SER A 10 13.24 30.04 -2.05
CA SER A 10 12.50 30.50 -0.86
C SER A 10 11.53 29.45 -0.29
N MET A 11 10.98 28.58 -1.16
CA MET A 11 9.94 27.61 -0.80
C MET A 11 10.48 26.35 -0.13
N SER A 12 11.64 25.83 -0.58
CA SER A 12 12.28 24.64 -0.01
C SER A 12 12.73 24.88 1.43
N HIS A 13 13.39 26.00 1.67
CA HIS A 13 13.85 26.38 3.02
C HIS A 13 12.70 26.69 3.98
N MET A 14 11.54 27.11 3.46
CA MET A 14 10.30 27.25 4.23
C MET A 14 9.64 25.90 4.50
N LEU A 15 9.62 24.98 3.55
CA LEU A 15 9.08 23.62 3.72
C LEU A 15 9.87 22.82 4.74
N GLU A 16 11.20 22.86 4.70
CA GLU A 16 12.05 22.22 5.71
C GLU A 16 11.80 22.80 7.10
N LYS A 17 11.79 24.14 7.24
CA LYS A 17 11.46 24.78 8.52
C LYS A 17 10.06 24.44 9.01
N VAL A 18 9.08 24.28 8.11
CA VAL A 18 7.71 23.86 8.47
C VAL A 18 7.69 22.41 8.92
N VAL A 19 8.37 21.51 8.21
CA VAL A 19 8.47 20.09 8.58
C VAL A 19 9.15 19.97 9.94
N ASP A 20 10.27 20.65 10.16
CA ASP A 20 11.00 20.65 11.43
C ASP A 20 10.16 21.26 12.56
N THR A 21 9.49 22.39 12.32
CA THR A 21 8.61 23.03 13.32
C THR A 21 7.40 22.15 13.63
N MET A 22 6.82 21.49 12.61
CA MET A 22 5.72 20.53 12.79
C MET A 22 6.18 19.28 13.54
N GLN A 23 7.39 18.80 13.28
CA GLN A 23 7.97 17.65 13.94
C GLN A 23 8.24 17.97 15.41
N HIS A 24 8.83 19.12 15.73
CA HIS A 24 9.00 19.58 17.11
C HIS A 24 7.67 19.87 17.82
N ALA A 25 6.68 20.44 17.13
CA ALA A 25 5.34 20.64 17.68
C ALA A 25 4.64 19.30 17.97
N LYS A 26 4.87 18.28 17.14
CA LYS A 26 4.37 16.93 17.33
C LYS A 26 5.08 16.21 18.48
N GLU A 27 6.40 16.30 18.57
CA GLU A 27 7.21 15.77 19.68
C GLU A 27 6.80 16.38 21.02
N SER A 28 6.62 17.70 21.07
CA SER A 28 6.18 18.40 22.29
C SER A 28 4.73 18.11 22.68
N ALA A 29 3.82 17.93 21.72
CA ALA A 29 2.45 17.49 21.98
C ALA A 29 2.41 16.04 22.49
N HIS A 30 3.19 15.15 21.89
CA HIS A 30 3.32 13.75 22.33
C HIS A 30 3.88 13.67 23.76
N ALA A 31 4.96 14.41 24.06
CA ALA A 31 5.53 14.44 25.41
C ALA A 31 4.55 14.97 26.47
N ARG A 32 3.71 15.95 26.11
CA ARG A 32 2.65 16.45 26.99
C ARG A 32 1.55 15.40 27.21
N LYS A 33 1.13 14.70 26.16
CA LYS A 33 0.12 13.64 26.23
C LYS A 33 0.59 12.48 27.12
N GLU A 34 1.81 12.03 26.91
CA GLU A 34 2.45 10.96 27.71
C GLU A 34 2.61 11.36 29.19
N SER A 35 2.97 12.62 29.46
CA SER A 35 2.99 13.15 30.83
C SER A 35 1.60 13.22 31.46
N LEU A 36 0.56 13.55 30.69
CA LEU A 36 -0.82 13.58 31.14
C LEU A 36 -1.32 12.17 31.46
N GLU A 37 -1.05 11.20 30.59
CA GLU A 37 -1.39 9.79 30.78
C GLU A 37 -0.71 9.21 32.03
N LYS A 38 0.58 9.53 32.24
CA LYS A 38 1.29 9.15 33.46
C LYS A 38 0.63 9.72 34.72
N ARG A 39 0.26 11.01 34.71
CA ARG A 39 -0.45 11.65 35.83
C ARG A 39 -1.87 11.10 36.03
N MET A 40 -2.57 10.75 34.95
CA MET A 40 -3.88 10.10 35.02
C MET A 40 -3.76 8.70 35.65
N GLY A 41 -2.71 7.95 35.30
CA GLY A 41 -2.37 6.67 35.93
C GLY A 41 -2.04 6.82 37.42
N GLU A 42 -1.27 7.84 37.80
CA GLU A 42 -0.98 8.17 39.22
C GLU A 42 -2.23 8.56 40.02
N LEU A 43 -3.24 9.13 39.35
CA LEU A 43 -4.53 9.51 39.94
C LEU A 43 -5.58 8.38 39.91
N GLY A 44 -5.24 7.19 39.38
CA GLY A 44 -6.18 6.07 39.26
C GLY A 44 -7.28 6.27 38.20
N LEU A 45 -7.13 7.24 37.30
CA LEU A 45 -8.03 7.47 36.17
C LEU A 45 -7.58 6.59 35.00
N SER A 46 -8.25 5.45 34.79
CA SER A 46 -7.95 4.55 33.68
C SER A 46 -8.38 5.17 32.34
N THR A 47 -7.48 5.19 31.34
CA THR A 47 -7.85 5.47 29.96
C THR A 47 -8.87 4.45 29.49
N THR A 48 -10.06 4.91 29.12
CA THR A 48 -11.08 4.04 28.52
C THR A 48 -10.84 3.94 27.02
N TYR A 49 -11.11 2.77 26.47
CA TYR A 49 -10.97 2.50 25.05
C TYR A 49 -12.33 2.45 24.36
N VAL A 50 -12.36 2.89 23.11
CA VAL A 50 -13.54 2.93 22.25
C VAL A 50 -13.26 2.27 20.92
N ASP A 51 -14.31 1.70 20.34
CA ASP A 51 -14.32 1.25 18.95
C ASP A 51 -14.92 2.38 18.10
N LEU A 52 -14.25 2.71 17.00
CA LEU A 52 -14.58 3.85 16.14
C LEU A 52 -15.04 3.38 14.78
N GLN A 53 -16.10 4.00 14.28
CA GLN A 53 -16.45 4.04 12.86
C GLN A 53 -16.40 5.50 12.38
N ILE A 54 -15.39 5.81 11.57
CA ILE A 54 -15.10 7.16 11.07
C ILE A 54 -15.50 7.22 9.60
N GLN A 55 -16.51 8.00 9.26
CA GLN A 55 -16.89 8.28 7.87
C GLN A 55 -16.31 9.62 7.44
N PHE A 56 -15.36 9.58 6.50
CA PHE A 56 -14.83 10.77 5.84
C PHE A 56 -15.75 11.15 4.68
N ILE A 57 -16.58 12.18 4.89
CA ILE A 57 -17.68 12.52 3.98
C ILE A 57 -17.12 13.23 2.74
N GLY A 58 -16.46 14.37 2.93
CA GLY A 58 -16.04 15.23 1.84
C GLY A 58 -15.33 16.50 2.31
N ALA A 59 -14.92 17.31 1.35
CA ALA A 59 -14.43 18.67 1.58
C ALA A 59 -15.00 19.63 0.54
N SER A 60 -14.92 20.94 0.80
CA SER A 60 -15.28 21.97 -0.16
C SER A 60 -14.44 23.23 0.00
N GLY A 61 -14.41 24.05 -1.05
CA GLY A 61 -13.65 25.30 -1.05
C GLY A 61 -12.14 25.09 -1.05
N LEU A 62 -11.67 23.96 -1.57
CA LEU A 62 -10.24 23.71 -1.71
C LEU A 62 -9.61 24.73 -2.66
N PRO A 63 -8.37 25.17 -2.41
CA PRO A 63 -7.65 26.06 -3.30
C PRO A 63 -7.38 25.37 -4.64
N LYS A 64 -7.30 26.18 -5.70
CA LYS A 64 -6.76 25.76 -6.99
C LYS A 64 -5.26 25.56 -6.85
N MET A 65 -4.75 24.39 -7.23
CA MET A 65 -3.31 24.11 -7.22
C MET A 65 -2.76 23.97 -8.63
N ASP A 66 -3.58 23.51 -9.58
CA ASP A 66 -3.21 23.39 -10.99
C ASP A 66 -3.38 24.68 -11.81
N ILE A 67 -2.58 24.80 -12.88
CA ILE A 67 -2.61 25.91 -13.85
C ILE A 67 -3.99 26.06 -14.53
N GLY A 68 -4.79 24.99 -14.58
CA GLY A 68 -6.17 24.97 -15.11
C GLY A 68 -7.27 25.27 -14.09
N GLY A 69 -6.93 25.39 -12.80
CA GLY A 69 -7.85 25.79 -11.76
C GLY A 69 -8.70 24.69 -11.11
N THR A 70 -8.24 23.44 -11.16
CA THR A 70 -8.78 22.30 -10.40
C THR A 70 -7.73 21.76 -9.42
N ALA A 71 -8.09 20.70 -8.72
CA ALA A 71 -7.22 19.90 -7.86
C ALA A 71 -7.64 18.43 -8.03
N ASP A 72 -6.72 17.51 -7.79
CA ASP A 72 -6.93 16.08 -7.66
C ASP A 72 -6.77 15.67 -6.16
N PRO A 73 -7.71 16.05 -5.27
CA PRO A 73 -7.52 15.88 -3.85
C PRO A 73 -7.62 14.42 -3.37
N TYR A 74 -6.79 14.11 -2.39
CA TYR A 74 -6.92 12.97 -1.49
C TYR A 74 -6.57 13.38 -0.06
N PHE A 75 -6.83 12.52 0.93
CA PHE A 75 -6.40 12.77 2.29
C PHE A 75 -5.71 11.58 2.94
N VAL A 76 -4.84 11.89 3.91
CA VAL A 76 -4.19 10.95 4.81
C VAL A 76 -4.70 11.25 6.22
N ALA A 77 -5.48 10.34 6.78
CA ALA A 77 -5.95 10.42 8.16
C ALA A 77 -5.08 9.56 9.07
N ASN A 78 -4.79 10.04 10.26
CA ASN A 78 -3.89 9.43 11.21
C ASN A 78 -4.46 9.53 12.62
N LEU A 79 -4.46 8.42 13.35
CA LEU A 79 -4.86 8.36 14.76
C LEU A 79 -3.60 8.20 15.62
N ASP A 80 -3.28 9.23 16.42
CA ASP A 80 -2.14 9.27 17.36
C ASP A 80 -0.79 8.79 16.80
N ASP A 81 -0.57 8.93 15.50
CA ASP A 81 0.59 8.40 14.79
C ASP A 81 0.77 6.87 14.87
N LYS A 82 -0.27 6.14 15.29
CA LYS A 82 -0.27 4.68 15.44
C LYS A 82 -0.82 3.96 14.22
N ILE A 83 -1.87 4.51 13.61
CA ILE A 83 -2.50 3.90 12.43
C ILE A 83 -2.93 4.98 11.43
N THR A 84 -2.79 4.67 10.15
CA THR A 84 -3.06 5.60 9.05
C THR A 84 -4.09 5.04 8.09
N PHE A 85 -4.97 5.91 7.63
CA PHE A 85 -5.92 5.69 6.55
C PHE A 85 -5.61 6.64 5.40
N VAL A 86 -5.71 6.18 4.16
CA VAL A 86 -5.52 7.04 2.99
C VAL A 86 -6.65 6.84 2.01
N SER A 87 -7.25 7.94 1.58
CA SER A 87 -8.43 7.93 0.73
C SER A 87 -8.13 7.55 -0.73
N THR A 88 -9.20 7.35 -1.49
CA THR A 88 -9.17 7.41 -2.95
C THR A 88 -8.90 8.84 -3.44
N LEU A 89 -8.36 8.93 -4.65
CA LEU A 89 -8.17 10.19 -5.36
C LEU A 89 -9.50 10.64 -5.97
N LYS A 90 -9.79 11.94 -5.93
CA LYS A 90 -10.94 12.53 -6.64
C LYS A 90 -10.43 13.51 -7.67
N SER A 91 -10.65 13.23 -8.95
CA SER A 91 -10.08 14.04 -10.02
C SER A 91 -10.85 15.34 -10.28
N GLY A 92 -10.13 16.42 -10.56
CA GLY A 92 -10.64 17.66 -11.13
C GLY A 92 -11.67 18.39 -10.27
N THR A 93 -11.58 18.31 -8.93
CA THR A 93 -12.61 18.85 -8.04
C THR A 93 -12.04 19.63 -6.84
N LEU A 94 -12.68 20.77 -6.54
CA LEU A 94 -12.43 21.55 -5.32
C LEU A 94 -13.46 21.24 -4.22
N ALA A 95 -14.39 20.32 -4.49
CA ALA A 95 -15.42 19.85 -3.57
C ALA A 95 -15.50 18.30 -3.60
N PRO A 96 -14.42 17.60 -3.20
CA PRO A 96 -14.40 16.15 -3.25
C PRO A 96 -15.41 15.52 -2.27
N VAL A 97 -16.07 14.45 -2.71
CA VAL A 97 -16.89 13.58 -1.88
C VAL A 97 -16.24 12.20 -1.87
N TRP A 98 -15.77 11.77 -0.70
CA TRP A 98 -15.14 10.46 -0.52
C TRP A 98 -16.15 9.42 -0.04
N ASN A 99 -16.95 9.75 0.98
CA ASN A 99 -17.84 8.81 1.68
C ASN A 99 -17.12 7.50 2.06
N GLU A 100 -15.89 7.62 2.53
CA GLU A 100 -15.06 6.47 2.89
C GLU A 100 -15.10 6.22 4.41
N THR A 101 -15.44 5.01 4.81
CA THR A 101 -15.55 4.58 6.22
C THR A 101 -14.29 3.90 6.73
N TRP A 102 -13.78 4.21 7.91
CA TRP A 102 -12.65 3.54 8.55
C TRP A 102 -13.04 3.05 9.95
N LYS A 103 -12.84 1.76 10.20
CA LYS A 103 -13.16 1.10 11.46
C LYS A 103 -11.87 0.73 12.21
N VAL A 104 -11.79 1.16 13.45
CA VAL A 104 -10.63 0.93 14.31
C VAL A 104 -11.12 0.58 15.71
N LYS A 105 -10.67 -0.55 16.23
CA LYS A 105 -10.98 -1.00 17.59
C LYS A 105 -9.93 -0.51 18.59
N ASN A 106 -10.32 -0.51 19.86
CA ASN A 106 -9.41 -0.27 20.98
C ASN A 106 -8.63 1.04 20.86
N VAL A 107 -9.33 2.11 20.50
CA VAL A 107 -8.73 3.46 20.42
C VAL A 107 -8.88 4.12 21.79
N PRO A 108 -7.81 4.69 22.38
CA PRO A 108 -7.95 5.55 23.55
C PRO A 108 -8.99 6.66 23.31
N ASN A 109 -9.92 6.89 24.24
CA ASN A 109 -10.99 7.88 24.05
C ASN A 109 -10.48 9.33 23.92
N ASN A 110 -9.23 9.58 24.32
CA ASN A 110 -8.49 10.84 24.21
C ASN A 110 -7.57 10.89 22.97
N ALA A 111 -7.73 9.96 22.02
CA ALA A 111 -6.98 9.95 20.78
C ALA A 111 -7.29 11.18 19.90
N ASP A 112 -6.27 11.65 19.20
CA ASP A 112 -6.39 12.72 18.20
C ASP A 112 -6.45 12.13 16.80
N LEU A 113 -7.39 12.64 16.00
CA LEU A 113 -7.51 12.38 14.58
C LEU A 113 -6.92 13.57 13.80
N VAL A 114 -5.83 13.32 13.09
CA VAL A 114 -5.17 14.29 12.22
C VAL A 114 -5.39 13.91 10.76
N ILE A 115 -5.96 14.80 9.97
CA ILE A 115 -6.26 14.59 8.55
C ILE A 115 -5.44 15.59 7.74
N LYS A 116 -4.57 15.10 6.87
CA LYS A 116 -3.80 15.92 5.92
C LYS A 116 -4.45 15.83 4.55
N VAL A 117 -4.82 16.96 3.96
CA VAL A 117 -5.37 17.05 2.61
C VAL A 117 -4.24 17.38 1.64
N MET A 118 -4.14 16.59 0.58
CA MET A 118 -3.07 16.62 -0.41
C MET A 118 -3.69 16.76 -1.81
N ASP A 119 -2.94 17.34 -2.72
CA ASP A 119 -3.26 17.41 -4.14
C ASP A 119 -2.27 16.57 -4.96
N LYS A 120 -2.78 15.70 -5.84
CA LYS A 120 -1.95 14.81 -6.65
C LYS A 120 -1.64 15.46 -8.00
N ASP A 121 -0.42 15.92 -8.16
CA ASP A 121 0.05 16.38 -9.47
C ASP A 121 0.59 15.21 -10.29
N GLU A 122 -0.02 14.93 -11.44
CA GLU A 122 0.52 13.93 -12.37
C GLU A 122 1.90 14.35 -12.90
N GLY A 123 2.87 13.44 -12.81
CA GLY A 123 4.23 13.66 -13.32
C GLY A 123 5.19 14.35 -12.34
N ARG A 124 4.74 14.77 -11.15
CA ARG A 124 5.63 15.25 -10.07
C ARG A 124 5.94 14.14 -9.06
N ILE A 125 7.15 14.20 -8.49
CA ILE A 125 7.62 13.26 -7.47
C ILE A 125 6.94 13.52 -6.12
N THR A 126 6.57 14.77 -5.85
CA THR A 126 5.94 15.22 -4.59
C THR A 126 4.56 15.79 -4.87
N ASP A 127 3.62 15.44 -4.01
CA ASP A 127 2.23 15.92 -4.02
C ASP A 127 2.14 17.23 -3.24
N ASP A 128 1.26 18.13 -3.68
CA ASP A 128 1.10 19.46 -3.08
C ASP A 128 0.27 19.40 -1.79
N PHE A 129 0.81 19.91 -0.70
CA PHE A 129 0.09 19.95 0.58
C PHE A 129 -0.93 21.09 0.61
N ILE A 130 -2.21 20.75 0.79
CA ILE A 130 -3.30 21.74 0.89
C ILE A 130 -3.43 22.27 2.31
N GLY A 131 -3.52 21.36 3.30
CA GLY A 131 -3.72 21.74 4.68
C GLY A 131 -3.99 20.57 5.63
N THR A 132 -4.20 20.89 6.91
CA THR A 132 -4.46 19.92 7.97
C THR A 132 -5.73 20.24 8.74
N VAL A 133 -6.46 19.19 9.09
CA VAL A 133 -7.57 19.19 10.04
C VAL A 133 -7.14 18.38 11.25
N LYS A 134 -7.43 18.89 12.46
CA LYS A 134 -7.22 18.16 13.72
C LYS A 134 -8.53 18.13 14.48
N THR A 135 -8.92 16.96 14.97
CA THR A 135 -10.13 16.80 15.78
C THR A 135 -9.99 15.62 16.74
N THR A 136 -10.82 15.57 17.78
CA THR A 136 -10.87 14.44 18.72
C THR A 136 -11.63 13.25 18.12
N VAL A 137 -11.61 12.10 18.80
CA VAL A 137 -12.44 10.93 18.44
C VAL A 137 -13.86 10.96 19.03
N SER A 138 -14.31 12.09 19.57
CA SER A 138 -15.66 12.21 20.12
C SER A 138 -16.74 11.99 19.05
N PRO A 139 -17.86 11.31 19.40
CA PRO A 139 -18.91 11.00 18.43
C PRO A 139 -19.61 12.26 17.91
N GLY A 140 -20.17 12.17 16.70
CA GLY A 140 -20.91 13.22 16.04
C GLY A 140 -20.38 13.56 14.65
N THR A 141 -21.16 14.35 13.91
CA THR A 141 -20.74 14.96 12.64
C THR A 141 -20.00 16.25 12.94
N LYS A 142 -18.79 16.38 12.39
CA LYS A 142 -17.89 17.51 12.60
C LYS A 142 -17.67 18.23 11.28
N GLU A 143 -17.84 19.53 11.33
CA GLU A 143 -17.40 20.46 10.29
C GLU A 143 -16.09 21.10 10.76
N CYS A 144 -15.03 20.92 9.99
CA CYS A 144 -13.70 21.32 10.39
C CYS A 144 -13.05 22.20 9.33
N GLU A 145 -12.48 23.32 9.76
CA GLU A 145 -11.71 24.19 8.87
C GLU A 145 -10.36 23.56 8.53
N ILE A 146 -10.01 23.54 7.24
CA ILE A 146 -8.73 23.04 6.74
C ILE A 146 -7.68 24.14 6.96
N GLN A 147 -6.74 23.91 7.87
CA GLN A 147 -5.68 24.88 8.17
C GLN A 147 -4.55 24.77 7.16
N GLY A 148 -4.29 25.84 6.40
CA GLY A 148 -3.19 25.90 5.45
C GLY A 148 -1.80 26.01 6.10
N PRO A 149 -0.71 25.79 5.33
CA PRO A 149 0.65 25.97 5.83
C PRO A 149 1.00 27.45 6.05
N LEU A 150 1.78 27.77 7.09
CA LEU A 150 2.44 29.08 7.30
C LEU A 150 1.52 30.31 7.08
N TYR A 151 0.56 30.55 7.98
CA TYR A 151 -0.29 31.75 7.97
C TYR A 151 -1.21 31.91 6.74
N LYS A 152 -1.35 30.88 5.90
CA LYS A 152 -2.20 30.90 4.69
C LYS A 152 -3.72 30.77 4.94
N GLY A 153 -4.16 30.95 6.19
CA GLY A 153 -5.56 30.92 6.61
C GLY A 153 -6.29 29.60 6.30
N ALA A 154 -7.62 29.65 6.41
CA ALA A 154 -8.52 28.57 6.02
C ALA A 154 -8.37 28.22 4.53
N ARG A 155 -8.31 26.92 4.22
CA ARG A 155 -8.14 26.35 2.87
C ARG A 155 -9.32 25.47 2.46
N GLY A 156 -10.50 25.77 3.01
CA GLY A 156 -11.73 25.02 2.79
C GLY A 156 -12.25 24.37 4.07
N THR A 157 -13.30 23.58 3.91
CA THR A 157 -14.01 22.89 4.99
C THR A 157 -13.98 21.39 4.74
N PHE A 158 -13.80 20.59 5.79
CA PHE A 158 -13.80 19.14 5.76
C PHE A 158 -14.90 18.60 6.68
N TRP A 159 -15.67 17.61 6.21
CA TRP A 159 -16.72 16.96 6.99
C TRP A 159 -16.34 15.52 7.33
N VAL A 160 -16.45 15.19 8.61
CA VAL A 160 -16.22 13.84 9.13
C VAL A 160 -17.33 13.47 10.11
N LYS A 161 -17.85 12.24 10.04
CA LYS A 161 -18.80 11.70 11.02
C LYS A 161 -18.10 10.61 11.80
N ILE A 162 -18.16 10.69 13.13
CA ILE A 162 -17.57 9.69 14.03
C ILE A 162 -18.68 9.04 14.83
N GLU A 163 -18.74 7.72 14.77
CA GLU A 163 -19.48 6.88 15.70
C GLU A 163 -18.46 6.24 16.65
N SER A 164 -18.76 6.27 17.96
CA SER A 164 -17.87 5.79 19.01
C SER A 164 -18.68 5.00 20.03
N THR A 165 -18.26 3.77 20.29
CA THR A 165 -18.82 2.89 21.31
C THR A 165 -17.71 2.44 22.25
N SER A 166 -18.02 2.14 23.51
CA SER A 166 -17.03 1.50 24.40
C SER A 166 -16.48 0.24 23.75
N SER A 167 -15.17 0.00 23.89
CA SER A 167 -14.56 -1.23 23.37
C SER A 167 -15.23 -2.46 24.00
N VAL A 168 -15.45 -3.47 23.16
CA VAL A 168 -16.05 -4.75 23.56
C VAL A 168 -15.01 -5.81 23.94
N ASP A 169 -13.71 -5.50 23.77
CA ASP A 169 -12.64 -6.44 24.09
C ASP A 169 -12.41 -6.47 25.61
N GLU A 170 -12.10 -7.66 26.17
CA GLU A 170 -11.84 -7.84 27.60
C GLU A 170 -10.60 -7.06 28.07
N ASP A 171 -9.58 -7.00 27.22
CA ASP A 171 -8.36 -6.22 27.43
C ASP A 171 -8.02 -5.41 26.17
N PRO A 172 -8.64 -4.23 25.99
CA PRO A 172 -8.41 -3.39 24.82
C PRO A 172 -7.00 -2.80 24.78
N SER A 173 -6.28 -2.78 25.91
CA SER A 173 -4.92 -2.25 25.98
C SER A 173 -3.89 -3.17 25.31
N LYS A 174 -4.22 -4.46 25.13
CA LYS A 174 -3.36 -5.45 24.51
C LYS A 174 -3.13 -5.20 23.01
N PHE A 175 -4.15 -4.73 22.30
CA PHE A 175 -4.09 -4.45 20.87
C PHE A 175 -4.76 -3.11 20.56
N PRO A 176 -4.11 -1.98 20.90
CA PRO A 176 -4.67 -0.67 20.67
C PRO A 176 -4.60 -0.30 19.19
N PHE A 177 -5.53 0.53 18.72
CA PHE A 177 -5.59 0.99 17.33
C PHE A 177 -5.72 -0.16 16.30
N LEU A 178 -6.46 -1.21 16.65
CA LEU A 178 -6.59 -2.40 15.81
C LEU A 178 -7.46 -2.12 14.59
N PHE A 179 -6.91 -2.31 13.38
CA PHE A 179 -7.68 -2.16 12.16
C PHE A 179 -8.82 -3.18 12.06
N ASP A 180 -10.04 -2.70 11.86
CA ASP A 180 -11.27 -3.51 11.79
C ASP A 180 -12.05 -3.31 10.47
N GLY A 181 -11.39 -2.69 9.48
CA GLY A 181 -11.91 -2.62 8.12
C GLY A 181 -12.58 -1.30 7.75
N PRO A 182 -13.40 -1.32 6.68
CA PRO A 182 -13.51 -2.39 5.71
C PRO A 182 -12.16 -2.60 4.97
N ILE A 183 -11.92 -3.82 4.48
CA ILE A 183 -10.67 -4.17 3.77
C ILE A 183 -10.70 -3.47 2.42
N ARG A 184 -9.92 -2.39 2.28
CA ARG A 184 -9.72 -1.72 0.99
C ARG A 184 -8.49 -2.28 0.32
N TYR A 185 -8.61 -2.54 -0.98
CA TYR A 185 -7.44 -2.78 -1.82
C TYR A 185 -7.27 -1.67 -2.84
N THR A 186 -6.01 -1.36 -3.11
CA THR A 186 -5.58 -0.52 -4.22
C THR A 186 -4.84 -1.40 -5.21
N ARG A 187 -5.20 -1.30 -6.48
CA ARG A 187 -4.44 -1.86 -7.59
C ARG A 187 -3.66 -0.73 -8.22
N HIS A 188 -2.35 -0.81 -8.15
CA HIS A 188 -1.48 0.16 -8.77
C HIS A 188 -1.14 -0.33 -10.17
N PHE A 189 -1.41 0.54 -11.14
CA PHE A 189 -0.92 0.39 -12.51
C PHE A 189 0.00 1.57 -12.78
N SER A 190 1.20 1.31 -13.31
CA SER A 190 2.14 2.38 -13.65
C SER A 190 2.27 2.48 -15.17
N PRO A 191 1.66 3.50 -15.80
CA PRO A 191 1.81 3.75 -17.23
C PRO A 191 3.27 4.02 -17.62
N THR A 192 4.03 4.70 -16.75
CA THR A 192 5.47 4.94 -16.94
C THR A 192 6.24 3.63 -17.01
N VAL A 193 5.90 2.66 -16.17
CA VAL A 193 6.46 1.31 -16.23
C VAL A 193 6.04 0.57 -17.50
N GLY A 194 4.78 0.69 -17.92
CA GLY A 194 4.30 0.11 -19.18
C GLY A 194 5.07 0.63 -20.39
N ALA A 195 5.32 1.95 -20.43
CA ALA A 195 6.11 2.60 -21.49
C ALA A 195 7.60 2.20 -21.44
N LEU A 196 8.19 2.04 -20.25
CA LEU A 196 9.59 1.64 -20.09
C LEU A 196 9.84 0.16 -20.46
N THR A 197 8.80 -0.69 -20.40
CA THR A 197 8.91 -2.14 -20.62
C THR A 197 8.46 -2.60 -22.00
N ASN A 198 7.92 -1.71 -22.86
CA ASN A 198 7.39 -2.05 -24.19
C ASN A 198 6.36 -3.21 -24.20
N LEU A 199 5.68 -3.44 -23.08
CA LEU A 199 4.76 -4.56 -22.89
C LEU A 199 3.43 -4.03 -22.37
N ASN A 200 2.37 -4.21 -23.17
CA ASN A 200 1.07 -3.53 -23.00
C ASN A 200 -0.03 -4.42 -22.38
N ASP A 201 0.29 -5.31 -21.44
CA ASP A 201 -0.72 -6.06 -20.66
C ASP A 201 -0.84 -5.50 -19.23
N ALA A 202 -1.88 -4.71 -18.98
CA ALA A 202 -2.08 -4.03 -17.70
C ALA A 202 -2.13 -4.95 -16.47
N ARG A 203 -2.42 -6.24 -16.63
CA ARG A 203 -2.41 -7.21 -15.52
C ARG A 203 -1.00 -7.66 -15.15
N LEU A 204 -0.08 -7.74 -16.11
CA LEU A 204 1.32 -8.13 -15.85
C LEU A 204 2.11 -7.08 -15.05
N TYR A 205 1.61 -5.84 -14.95
CA TYR A 205 2.26 -4.72 -14.24
C TYR A 205 1.54 -4.29 -12.97
N SER A 206 0.57 -5.08 -12.51
CA SER A 206 -0.24 -4.70 -11.37
C SER A 206 0.38 -5.16 -10.06
N THR A 207 0.45 -4.25 -9.10
CA THR A 207 0.64 -4.58 -7.69
C THR A 207 -0.63 -4.28 -6.94
N TRP A 208 -0.91 -5.08 -5.93
CA TRP A 208 -2.00 -4.86 -5.01
C TRP A 208 -1.44 -4.50 -3.65
N LYS A 209 -2.13 -3.59 -2.96
CA LYS A 209 -1.93 -3.28 -1.55
C LYS A 209 -3.29 -3.27 -0.87
N MET A 210 -3.40 -3.96 0.26
CA MET A 210 -4.57 -3.90 1.13
C MET A 210 -4.16 -3.99 2.60
N TYR A 211 -5.07 -3.69 3.51
CA TYR A 211 -4.87 -3.86 4.94
C TYR A 211 -5.75 -5.00 5.43
N LEU A 212 -5.15 -6.01 6.05
CA LEU A 212 -5.89 -7.13 6.64
C LEU A 212 -6.34 -6.73 8.06
N ARG A 213 -7.56 -7.07 8.41
CA ARG A 213 -8.09 -6.88 9.77
C ARG A 213 -7.35 -7.80 10.73
N GLY A 214 -7.03 -7.26 11.90
CA GLY A 214 -6.58 -8.07 13.02
C GLY A 214 -5.18 -8.67 12.91
N VAL A 215 -4.27 -8.18 12.04
CA VAL A 215 -2.92 -8.77 11.89
C VAL A 215 -2.20 -9.03 13.24
N PRO A 216 -2.18 -8.09 14.21
CA PRO A 216 -1.59 -8.33 15.53
C PRO A 216 -2.26 -9.43 16.35
N LEU A 217 -3.55 -9.74 16.12
CA LEU A 217 -4.24 -10.83 16.83
C LEU A 217 -3.66 -12.21 16.50
N PHE A 218 -3.16 -12.39 15.28
CA PHE A 218 -2.64 -13.67 14.79
C PHE A 218 -1.12 -13.76 14.90
N PHE A 219 -0.41 -12.66 14.64
CA PHE A 219 1.05 -12.64 14.65
C PHE A 219 1.66 -12.10 15.96
N GLY A 220 0.88 -11.43 16.81
CA GLY A 220 1.41 -10.70 17.97
C GLY A 220 2.48 -9.71 17.55
N ASP A 221 3.62 -9.73 18.25
CA ASP A 221 4.82 -8.96 17.92
C ASP A 221 5.88 -9.79 17.16
N ILE A 222 5.49 -10.92 16.57
CA ILE A 222 6.41 -11.77 15.83
C ILE A 222 6.69 -11.15 14.47
N HIS A 223 7.99 -11.04 14.14
CA HIS A 223 8.48 -10.61 12.84
C HIS A 223 9.57 -11.56 12.33
N GLN A 224 9.59 -11.76 11.01
CA GLN A 224 10.50 -12.63 10.29
C GLN A 224 11.63 -11.78 9.70
N PRO A 225 12.89 -11.93 10.16
CA PRO A 225 14.01 -11.17 9.62
C PRO A 225 14.37 -11.66 8.21
N TRP A 226 15.17 -10.88 7.49
CA TRP A 226 15.73 -11.34 6.22
C TRP A 226 16.64 -12.56 6.43
N ASN A 227 16.68 -13.43 5.42
CA ASN A 227 17.41 -14.69 5.43
C ASN A 227 18.91 -14.47 5.24
N ARG A 228 19.66 -14.54 6.35
CA ARG A 228 21.11 -14.37 6.38
C ARG A 228 21.89 -15.46 5.66
N ASN A 229 21.26 -16.60 5.35
CA ASN A 229 21.89 -17.72 4.66
C ASN A 229 21.61 -17.72 3.15
N TYR A 230 20.92 -16.69 2.63
CA TYR A 230 20.61 -16.60 1.21
C TYR A 230 21.48 -15.52 0.52
N PRO A 231 22.37 -15.90 -0.42
CA PRO A 231 23.29 -14.95 -1.05
C PRO A 231 22.62 -13.76 -1.73
N ALA A 232 21.43 -13.94 -2.32
CA ALA A 232 20.72 -12.81 -2.94
C ALA A 232 20.15 -11.84 -1.89
N ALA A 233 19.69 -12.33 -0.74
CA ALA A 233 19.30 -11.45 0.37
C ALA A 233 20.50 -10.73 0.98
N GLN A 234 21.64 -11.43 1.12
CA GLN A 234 22.89 -10.81 1.59
C GLN A 234 23.30 -9.62 0.72
N LYS A 235 23.19 -9.71 -0.62
CA LYS A 235 23.48 -8.58 -1.52
C LYS A 235 22.59 -7.36 -1.28
N ILE A 236 21.37 -7.55 -0.78
CA ILE A 236 20.40 -6.48 -0.49
C ILE A 236 20.66 -5.89 0.89
N PHE A 237 20.93 -6.72 1.90
CA PHE A 237 20.94 -6.29 3.31
C PHE A 237 22.32 -6.20 3.94
N SER A 238 23.37 -6.66 3.27
CA SER A 238 24.72 -6.74 3.85
C SER A 238 25.82 -6.42 2.86
N GLY A 239 26.93 -5.91 3.39
CA GLY A 239 28.12 -5.59 2.61
C GLY A 239 28.07 -4.23 1.88
N PRO A 240 29.20 -3.81 1.28
CA PRO A 240 29.37 -2.45 0.76
C PRO A 240 28.43 -2.08 -0.39
N ALA A 241 28.03 -3.05 -1.22
CA ALA A 241 27.14 -2.82 -2.36
C ALA A 241 25.65 -2.72 -2.00
N SER A 242 25.27 -3.06 -0.76
CA SER A 242 23.87 -3.15 -0.33
C SER A 242 23.10 -1.82 -0.45
N ILE A 243 23.78 -0.68 -0.27
CA ILE A 243 23.15 0.64 -0.35
C ILE A 243 22.65 0.92 -1.78
N ALA A 244 23.49 0.69 -2.79
CA ALA A 244 23.12 0.89 -4.18
C ALA A 244 21.96 -0.04 -4.58
N VAL A 245 22.06 -1.33 -4.23
CA VAL A 245 21.02 -2.33 -4.49
C VAL A 245 19.70 -1.94 -3.84
N ARG A 246 19.70 -1.54 -2.56
CA ARG A 246 18.47 -1.10 -1.88
C ARG A 246 17.89 0.16 -2.50
N SER A 247 18.73 1.14 -2.86
CA SER A 247 18.27 2.37 -3.50
C SER A 247 17.50 2.09 -4.80
N GLY A 248 18.01 1.19 -5.65
CA GLY A 248 17.32 0.77 -6.88
C GLY A 248 15.99 0.06 -6.60
N ILE A 249 15.97 -0.89 -5.66
CA ILE A 249 14.74 -1.59 -5.26
C ILE A 249 13.71 -0.63 -4.65
N GLN A 250 14.13 0.27 -3.77
CA GLN A 250 13.24 1.25 -3.14
C GLN A 250 12.69 2.27 -4.15
N ALA A 251 13.47 2.65 -5.16
CA ALA A 251 12.98 3.46 -6.26
C ALA A 251 11.90 2.70 -7.06
N GLY A 252 12.13 1.41 -7.37
CA GLY A 252 11.13 0.53 -7.96
C GLY A 252 9.86 0.41 -7.09
N HIS A 253 10.01 0.28 -5.77
CA HIS A 253 8.89 0.23 -4.83
C HIS A 253 8.05 1.51 -4.91
N ARG A 254 8.69 2.68 -4.86
CA ARG A 254 8.00 3.98 -4.97
C ARG A 254 7.25 4.11 -6.28
N MET A 255 7.82 3.67 -7.41
CA MET A 255 7.15 3.70 -8.71
C MET A 255 5.94 2.75 -8.76
N LEU A 256 6.07 1.56 -8.18
CA LEU A 256 5.01 0.55 -8.16
C LEU A 256 3.83 0.92 -7.28
N TYR A 257 4.09 1.52 -6.12
CA TYR A 257 3.05 1.92 -5.18
C TYR A 257 2.70 3.40 -5.28
N ALA A 258 3.17 4.08 -6.33
CA ALA A 258 2.81 5.46 -6.62
C ALA A 258 1.28 5.59 -6.75
N ARG A 259 0.76 6.71 -6.25
CA ARG A 259 -0.63 7.09 -6.48
C ARG A 259 -0.75 7.74 -7.84
N THR A 260 -1.72 7.29 -8.63
CA THR A 260 -2.08 7.86 -9.92
C THR A 260 -3.60 7.88 -10.05
N SER A 261 -4.13 8.73 -10.92
CA SER A 261 -5.56 8.71 -11.30
C SER A 261 -6.00 7.37 -11.91
N SER A 262 -5.05 6.60 -12.45
CA SER A 262 -5.29 5.30 -13.08
C SER A 262 -5.31 4.10 -12.12
N ASN A 263 -5.09 4.32 -10.82
CA ASN A 263 -5.14 3.24 -9.84
C ASN A 263 -6.57 2.69 -9.72
N GLY A 264 -6.70 1.36 -9.68
CA GLY A 264 -7.96 0.69 -9.37
C GLY A 264 -8.17 0.60 -7.86
N PHE A 265 -9.43 0.55 -7.44
CA PHE A 265 -9.79 0.48 -6.01
C PHE A 265 -10.96 -0.48 -5.83
N GLY A 266 -11.03 -1.12 -4.66
CA GLY A 266 -12.18 -1.89 -4.26
C GLY A 266 -12.21 -2.17 -2.77
N VAL A 267 -13.33 -2.74 -2.33
CA VAL A 267 -13.59 -3.09 -0.94
C VAL A 267 -13.96 -4.56 -0.87
N ILE A 268 -13.40 -5.28 0.10
CA ILE A 268 -13.72 -6.67 0.39
C ILE A 268 -14.60 -6.70 1.64
N GLU A 269 -15.89 -6.89 1.42
CA GLU A 269 -16.89 -7.10 2.48
C GLU A 269 -17.49 -8.50 2.43
N ASP A 270 -17.43 -9.15 1.26
CA ASP A 270 -18.01 -10.45 0.99
C ASP A 270 -17.25 -11.21 -0.13
N LYS A 271 -17.80 -12.36 -0.54
CA LYS A 271 -17.25 -13.20 -1.62
C LYS A 271 -17.11 -12.43 -2.95
N SER A 272 -18.00 -11.48 -3.23
CA SER A 272 -17.98 -10.70 -4.48
C SER A 272 -16.78 -9.75 -4.53
N GLY A 273 -16.42 -9.13 -3.41
CA GLY A 273 -15.22 -8.28 -3.31
C GLY A 273 -13.92 -9.07 -3.52
N ILE A 274 -13.86 -10.30 -3.02
CA ILE A 274 -12.72 -11.20 -3.26
C ILE A 274 -12.67 -11.60 -4.74
N LEU A 275 -13.80 -11.93 -5.36
CA LEU A 275 -13.84 -12.29 -6.77
C LEU A 275 -13.43 -11.11 -7.67
N GLN A 276 -13.87 -9.88 -7.35
CA GLN A 276 -13.41 -8.67 -8.02
C GLN A 276 -11.89 -8.51 -7.92
N LEU A 277 -11.29 -8.73 -6.74
CA LEU A 277 -9.84 -8.73 -6.57
C LEU A 277 -9.16 -9.75 -7.51
N LEU A 278 -9.67 -10.98 -7.58
CA LEU A 278 -9.14 -12.06 -8.42
C LEU A 278 -9.31 -11.81 -9.93
N HIS A 279 -10.35 -11.07 -10.33
CA HIS A 279 -10.50 -10.53 -11.68
C HIS A 279 -9.56 -9.36 -11.98
N GLY A 280 -8.65 -9.02 -11.06
CA GLY A 280 -7.72 -7.91 -11.22
C GLY A 280 -8.30 -6.56 -10.82
N GLY A 281 -9.39 -6.54 -10.04
CA GLY A 281 -10.01 -5.36 -9.45
C GLY A 281 -10.86 -4.51 -10.40
N SER A 282 -11.77 -3.74 -9.80
CA SER A 282 -12.55 -2.69 -10.46
C SER A 282 -11.64 -1.51 -10.83
N GLY A 283 -11.48 -1.26 -12.12
CA GLY A 283 -10.73 -0.12 -12.65
C GLY A 283 -11.24 0.22 -14.05
N PRO A 284 -11.15 1.49 -14.48
CA PRO A 284 -11.56 1.86 -15.83
C PRO A 284 -10.80 1.01 -16.85
N PRO A 285 -11.44 0.56 -17.94
CA PRO A 285 -10.72 -0.07 -19.03
C PRO A 285 -9.60 0.88 -19.46
N VAL A 286 -8.40 0.33 -19.67
CA VAL A 286 -7.27 1.10 -20.17
C VAL A 286 -7.62 1.52 -21.60
N ASN A 287 -8.24 2.69 -21.77
CA ASN A 287 -8.69 3.21 -23.07
C ASN A 287 -7.53 3.48 -24.06
N ASN A 288 -6.27 3.29 -23.64
CA ASN A 288 -5.07 3.45 -24.46
C ASN A 288 -4.39 2.13 -24.84
N SER A 289 -4.99 0.95 -24.60
CA SER A 289 -4.42 -0.30 -25.13
C SER A 289 -4.77 -0.47 -26.61
N THR A 290 -3.76 -0.40 -27.49
CA THR A 290 -3.86 -0.79 -28.91
C THR A 290 -4.07 -2.30 -29.11
N ILE A 291 -4.10 -3.08 -28.02
CA ILE A 291 -4.33 -4.52 -28.01
C ILE A 291 -5.75 -4.78 -27.46
N PRO A 292 -6.58 -5.59 -28.12
CA PRO A 292 -7.86 -6.02 -27.58
C PRO A 292 -7.70 -6.65 -26.19
N PRO A 293 -8.64 -6.44 -25.25
CA PRO A 293 -8.63 -7.17 -23.99
C PRO A 293 -8.55 -8.67 -24.27
N SER A 294 -7.78 -9.41 -23.46
CA SER A 294 -7.80 -10.88 -23.50
C SER A 294 -9.26 -11.36 -23.42
N GLU A 295 -9.62 -12.36 -24.22
CA GLU A 295 -10.95 -12.98 -24.15
C GLU A 295 -11.28 -13.47 -22.72
N PHE A 296 -10.23 -13.79 -21.94
CA PHE A 296 -10.32 -14.24 -20.55
C PHE A 296 -10.19 -13.09 -19.53
N ALA A 297 -10.26 -11.83 -19.95
CA ALA A 297 -10.19 -10.70 -19.02
C ALA A 297 -11.30 -10.78 -17.96
N HIS A 298 -12.49 -11.26 -18.29
CA HIS A 298 -13.57 -11.43 -17.33
C HIS A 298 -13.39 -12.62 -16.36
N ARG A 299 -12.27 -13.36 -16.46
CA ARG A 299 -12.04 -14.61 -15.72
C ARG A 299 -10.94 -14.47 -14.67
N VAL A 300 -11.02 -15.26 -13.61
CA VAL A 300 -9.95 -15.44 -12.63
C VAL A 300 -8.73 -16.02 -13.34
N LYS A 301 -7.60 -15.31 -13.23
CA LYS A 301 -6.35 -15.70 -13.87
C LYS A 301 -5.69 -16.85 -13.09
N PRO A 302 -5.36 -17.98 -13.74
CA PRO A 302 -4.51 -19.02 -13.14
C PRO A 302 -3.08 -18.49 -13.06
N ALA A 303 -2.75 -17.84 -11.95
CA ALA A 303 -1.46 -17.22 -11.72
C ALA A 303 -0.98 -17.48 -10.28
N VAL A 304 0.34 -17.55 -10.14
CA VAL A 304 1.00 -17.52 -8.83
C VAL A 304 1.36 -16.08 -8.53
N TYR A 305 1.23 -15.66 -7.28
CA TYR A 305 1.49 -14.31 -6.81
C TYR A 305 2.55 -14.36 -5.71
N THR A 306 3.50 -13.42 -5.74
CA THR A 306 4.43 -13.18 -4.65
C THR A 306 3.81 -12.20 -3.67
N TYR A 307 3.88 -12.47 -2.36
CA TYR A 307 3.30 -11.58 -1.34
C TYR A 307 4.23 -11.30 -0.17
N ILE A 308 3.98 -10.17 0.51
CA ILE A 308 4.46 -9.89 1.87
C ILE A 308 3.30 -9.36 2.73
N ILE A 309 3.39 -9.60 4.04
CA ILE A 309 2.68 -8.85 5.07
C ILE A 309 3.71 -7.94 5.73
N SER A 310 3.55 -6.64 5.52
CA SER A 310 4.50 -5.61 5.93
C SER A 310 4.60 -5.52 7.46
N SER A 311 5.82 -5.35 7.99
CA SER A 311 5.99 -5.03 9.42
C SER A 311 5.73 -3.56 9.74
N ASP A 312 5.82 -2.69 8.73
CA ASP A 312 5.80 -1.24 8.94
C ASP A 312 4.37 -0.70 9.07
N ASP A 313 3.42 -1.34 8.37
CA ASP A 313 2.04 -0.87 8.25
C ASP A 313 1.02 -2.01 8.18
N ASP A 314 1.41 -3.26 8.48
CA ASP A 314 0.57 -4.48 8.43
C ASP A 314 -0.16 -4.71 7.08
N SER A 315 0.28 -4.04 6.01
CA SER A 315 -0.35 -4.18 4.70
C SER A 315 0.04 -5.49 4.01
N PHE A 316 -0.95 -6.15 3.40
CA PHE A 316 -0.78 -7.28 2.50
C PHE A 316 -0.52 -6.74 1.09
N ARG A 317 0.68 -7.01 0.58
CA ARG A 317 1.17 -6.48 -0.70
C ARG A 317 1.58 -7.62 -1.60
N PHE A 318 1.14 -7.62 -2.85
CA PHE A 318 1.47 -8.71 -3.76
C PHE A 318 1.48 -8.29 -5.25
N SER A 319 2.09 -9.12 -6.07
CA SER A 319 2.04 -9.07 -7.54
C SER A 319 2.20 -10.47 -8.14
N GLU A 320 1.92 -10.61 -9.43
CA GLU A 320 2.10 -11.88 -10.14
C GLU A 320 3.57 -12.33 -10.14
N THR A 321 3.82 -13.57 -9.73
CA THR A 321 5.12 -14.23 -9.81
C THR A 321 5.48 -14.45 -11.27
N GLY A 322 6.68 -14.00 -11.63
CA GLY A 322 7.16 -14.12 -13.00
C GLY A 322 6.61 -13.04 -13.94
N ALA A 323 6.03 -11.94 -13.43
CA ALA A 323 5.74 -10.80 -14.29
C ALA A 323 7.05 -10.20 -14.86
N ALA A 324 7.07 -9.92 -16.17
CA ALA A 324 8.25 -9.45 -16.92
C ALA A 324 8.88 -8.20 -16.32
N PHE A 325 8.05 -7.31 -15.76
CA PHE A 325 8.50 -6.14 -15.02
C PHE A 325 9.49 -6.45 -13.89
N PHE A 326 9.25 -7.54 -13.17
CA PHE A 326 9.90 -7.83 -11.91
C PHE A 326 11.17 -8.67 -12.06
N VAL A 327 11.50 -9.11 -13.27
CA VAL A 327 12.64 -10.01 -13.53
C VAL A 327 13.98 -9.34 -13.29
N ASP A 328 14.04 -8.03 -13.49
CA ASP A 328 15.25 -7.22 -13.28
C ASP A 328 15.51 -6.88 -11.80
N PHE A 329 14.56 -7.20 -10.91
CA PHE A 329 14.70 -6.94 -9.49
C PHE A 329 15.28 -8.15 -8.76
N ALA A 330 16.32 -7.90 -7.96
CA ALA A 330 17.04 -8.94 -7.20
C ALA A 330 16.13 -9.74 -6.24
N SER A 331 15.04 -9.13 -5.75
CA SER A 331 14.02 -9.80 -4.96
C SER A 331 12.68 -9.08 -5.04
N LYS A 332 11.63 -9.81 -5.42
CA LYS A 332 10.24 -9.31 -5.39
C LYS A 332 9.74 -9.08 -3.96
N HIS A 333 10.11 -9.96 -3.01
CA HIS A 333 9.77 -9.78 -1.60
C HIS A 333 10.39 -8.51 -1.03
N ALA A 334 11.68 -8.25 -1.34
CA ALA A 334 12.36 -7.02 -0.94
C ALA A 334 11.73 -5.78 -1.60
N LEU A 335 11.31 -5.91 -2.87
CA LEU A 335 10.61 -4.86 -3.58
C LEU A 335 9.26 -4.53 -2.93
N HIS A 336 8.44 -5.52 -2.56
CA HIS A 336 7.18 -5.26 -1.87
C HIS A 336 7.35 -4.71 -0.46
N SER A 337 8.40 -5.13 0.25
CA SER A 337 8.72 -4.68 1.60
C SER A 337 9.49 -3.36 1.65
N ASN A 338 9.77 -2.72 0.50
CA ASN A 338 10.60 -1.51 0.43
C ASN A 338 12.00 -1.71 1.07
N CYS A 339 12.56 -2.90 0.94
CA CYS A 339 13.79 -3.35 1.59
C CYS A 339 13.74 -3.27 3.13
N ALA A 340 12.57 -3.51 3.75
CA ALA A 340 12.49 -3.68 5.19
C ALA A 340 13.30 -4.91 5.64
N GLU A 341 14.05 -4.80 6.73
CA GLU A 341 14.86 -5.91 7.26
C GLU A 341 14.01 -7.05 7.85
N ARG A 342 12.71 -6.81 8.06
CA ARG A 342 11.77 -7.77 8.64
C ARG A 342 10.37 -7.63 8.05
N VAL A 343 9.64 -8.73 7.95
CA VAL A 343 8.21 -8.78 7.55
C VAL A 343 7.39 -9.49 8.62
N ARG A 344 6.07 -9.30 8.68
CA ARG A 344 5.21 -10.19 9.50
C ARG A 344 5.25 -11.60 8.94
N TYR A 345 5.09 -11.71 7.62
CA TYR A 345 5.20 -12.95 6.87
C TYR A 345 5.39 -12.69 5.37
N SER A 346 5.79 -13.70 4.59
CA SER A 346 5.93 -13.59 3.14
C SER A 346 5.99 -14.95 2.46
N GLY A 347 5.69 -14.99 1.17
CA GLY A 347 5.74 -16.22 0.39
C GLY A 347 5.14 -16.04 -0.99
N GLU A 348 4.47 -17.08 -1.47
CA GLU A 348 3.67 -17.06 -2.67
C GLU A 348 2.26 -17.62 -2.42
N PHE A 349 1.31 -17.30 -3.30
CA PHE A 349 -0.03 -17.87 -3.27
C PHE A 349 -0.61 -18.00 -4.67
N HIS A 350 -1.64 -18.83 -4.83
CA HIS A 350 -2.45 -18.88 -6.04
C HIS A 350 -3.90 -19.26 -5.71
N PRO A 351 -4.89 -18.66 -6.41
CA PRO A 351 -6.26 -19.15 -6.36
C PRO A 351 -6.36 -20.46 -7.15
N ARG A 352 -7.25 -21.36 -6.71
CA ARG A 352 -7.64 -22.54 -7.48
C ARG A 352 -9.10 -22.88 -7.25
N PRO A 353 -9.77 -23.56 -8.20
CA PRO A 353 -11.05 -24.18 -7.93
C PRO A 353 -10.89 -25.30 -6.89
N LYS A 354 -11.92 -25.50 -6.07
CA LYS A 354 -11.99 -26.61 -5.11
C LYS A 354 -11.76 -27.95 -5.80
N GLY A 355 -10.86 -28.75 -5.25
CA GLY A 355 -10.43 -30.01 -5.86
C GLY A 355 -9.37 -29.86 -6.97
N GLY A 356 -8.85 -28.65 -7.20
CA GLY A 356 -7.74 -28.38 -8.10
C GLY A 356 -8.14 -28.16 -9.56
N TRP A 357 -7.18 -27.67 -10.34
CA TRP A 357 -7.38 -27.31 -11.75
C TRP A 357 -7.65 -28.51 -12.67
N ASP A 358 -7.25 -29.72 -12.28
CA ASP A 358 -7.44 -30.94 -13.08
C ASP A 358 -8.92 -31.30 -13.30
N ASN A 359 -9.78 -30.92 -12.36
CA ASN A 359 -11.22 -31.20 -12.39
C ASN A 359 -12.06 -29.98 -12.83
N PHE A 360 -11.42 -28.91 -13.29
CA PHE A 360 -12.07 -27.65 -13.62
C PHE A 360 -12.28 -27.48 -15.13
N SER A 361 -13.34 -26.73 -15.48
CA SER A 361 -13.68 -26.38 -16.85
C SER A 361 -14.16 -24.93 -16.92
N ASP A 362 -13.73 -24.21 -17.97
CA ASP A 362 -14.17 -22.85 -18.26
C ASP A 362 -15.67 -22.73 -18.59
N SER A 363 -16.36 -23.85 -18.80
CA SER A 363 -17.83 -23.87 -18.90
C SER A 363 -18.53 -23.45 -17.62
N THR A 364 -17.87 -23.62 -16.46
CA THR A 364 -18.37 -23.12 -15.17
C THR A 364 -18.02 -21.64 -15.03
N PRO A 365 -19.01 -20.74 -14.81
CA PRO A 365 -18.74 -19.33 -14.58
C PRO A 365 -18.11 -19.13 -13.18
N ASP A 366 -17.25 -18.12 -13.03
CA ASP A 366 -16.39 -18.00 -11.84
C ASP A 366 -17.17 -17.73 -10.53
N ASP A 367 -18.37 -17.18 -10.61
CA ASP A 367 -19.27 -16.97 -9.47
C ASP A 367 -19.86 -18.28 -8.93
N ALA A 368 -20.03 -19.28 -9.81
CA ALA A 368 -20.45 -20.64 -9.47
C ALA A 368 -19.29 -21.54 -9.01
N VAL A 369 -18.04 -21.06 -9.05
CA VAL A 369 -16.88 -21.82 -8.59
C VAL A 369 -16.69 -21.64 -7.08
N ASP A 370 -16.48 -22.76 -6.40
CA ASP A 370 -15.94 -22.77 -5.04
C ASP A 370 -14.43 -22.54 -5.14
N TRP A 371 -14.00 -21.31 -4.90
CA TRP A 371 -12.60 -20.94 -4.97
C TRP A 371 -11.88 -21.20 -3.63
N GLU A 372 -10.65 -21.67 -3.76
CA GLU A 372 -9.68 -21.85 -2.68
C GLU A 372 -8.47 -20.95 -2.90
N LEU A 373 -7.87 -20.50 -1.80
CA LEU A 373 -6.61 -19.77 -1.77
C LEU A 373 -5.53 -20.68 -1.18
N VAL A 374 -4.57 -21.09 -2.01
CA VAL A 374 -3.38 -21.83 -1.55
C VAL A 374 -2.27 -20.81 -1.34
N ILE A 375 -1.69 -20.76 -0.13
CA ILE A 375 -0.65 -19.81 0.25
C ILE A 375 0.49 -20.54 0.96
N ASP A 376 1.72 -20.09 0.75
CA ASP A 376 2.91 -20.72 1.29
C ASP A 376 3.86 -19.71 1.98
N ASN A 377 4.96 -20.23 2.51
CA ASN A 377 6.07 -19.48 3.09
C ASN A 377 7.28 -19.38 2.13
N ASN A 378 7.08 -19.52 0.82
CA ASN A 378 8.16 -19.53 -0.17
C ASN A 378 8.75 -18.12 -0.40
N SER A 379 9.67 -17.72 0.47
CA SER A 379 10.47 -16.52 0.28
C SER A 379 11.94 -16.80 0.49
N GLY A 380 12.75 -16.72 -0.56
CA GLY A 380 14.20 -16.74 -0.41
C GLY A 380 14.72 -15.57 0.44
N THR A 381 14.01 -14.44 0.43
CA THR A 381 14.44 -13.19 1.08
C THR A 381 14.25 -13.21 2.59
N TYR A 382 13.16 -13.80 3.09
CA TYR A 382 12.84 -13.82 4.51
C TYR A 382 12.78 -15.23 5.11
N ALA A 383 12.61 -16.27 4.28
CA ALA A 383 12.43 -17.67 4.68
C ALA A 383 11.58 -17.85 5.96
N PRO A 384 10.32 -17.38 5.98
CA PRO A 384 9.52 -17.36 7.20
C PRO A 384 9.31 -18.74 7.82
N ASP A 385 9.25 -18.77 9.14
CA ASP A 385 9.02 -19.99 9.91
C ASP A 385 7.71 -20.68 9.50
N LYS A 386 7.80 -21.95 9.13
CA LYS A 386 6.64 -22.81 8.81
C LYS A 386 5.72 -23.02 10.01
N GLY A 387 6.24 -22.89 11.23
CA GLY A 387 5.44 -22.94 12.46
C GLY A 387 4.33 -21.89 12.52
N MET A 388 4.45 -20.81 11.73
CA MET A 388 3.47 -19.72 11.65
C MET A 388 2.41 -19.91 10.55
N LEU A 389 2.46 -20.98 9.76
CA LEU A 389 1.44 -21.27 8.74
C LEU A 389 0.00 -21.35 9.31
N PRO A 390 -0.24 -21.95 10.51
CA PRO A 390 -1.57 -21.91 11.12
C PRO A 390 -2.07 -20.50 11.46
N ALA A 391 -1.16 -19.60 11.88
CA ALA A 391 -1.50 -18.20 12.16
C ALA A 391 -1.83 -17.44 10.87
N LEU A 392 -1.03 -17.66 9.81
CA LEU A 392 -1.32 -17.12 8.47
C LEU A 392 -2.67 -17.59 7.94
N LYS A 393 -2.97 -18.89 8.06
CA LYS A 393 -4.25 -19.47 7.66
C LYS A 393 -5.41 -18.78 8.40
N SER A 394 -5.32 -18.71 9.72
CA SER A 394 -6.36 -18.11 10.57
C SER A 394 -6.58 -16.63 10.24
N LEU A 395 -5.50 -15.87 9.99
CA LEU A 395 -5.60 -14.47 9.55
C LEU A 395 -6.38 -14.34 8.25
N LEU A 396 -6.08 -15.17 7.26
CA LEU A 396 -6.73 -15.09 5.95
C LEU A 396 -8.17 -15.58 5.99
N GLU A 397 -8.48 -16.63 6.76
CA GLU A 397 -9.86 -17.08 6.99
C GLU A 397 -10.70 -16.00 7.69
N TYR A 398 -10.10 -15.26 8.62
CA TYR A 398 -10.74 -14.11 9.29
C TYR A 398 -11.05 -12.95 8.32
N ASN A 399 -10.25 -12.78 7.27
CA ASN A 399 -10.38 -11.69 6.32
C ASN A 399 -11.17 -12.06 5.05
N PHE A 400 -11.15 -13.33 4.67
CA PHE A 400 -11.70 -13.84 3.41
C PHE A 400 -12.76 -14.91 3.67
N SER A 401 -13.80 -14.54 4.43
CA SER A 401 -14.92 -15.42 4.74
C SER A 401 -15.59 -15.94 3.46
N GLY A 402 -15.81 -17.26 3.38
CA GLY A 402 -16.42 -17.91 2.20
C GLY A 402 -15.42 -18.36 1.14
N PHE A 403 -14.12 -18.23 1.37
CA PHE A 403 -13.05 -18.85 0.58
C PHE A 403 -12.31 -19.89 1.42
N GLY A 404 -12.01 -21.06 0.85
CA GLY A 404 -11.18 -22.06 1.53
C GLY A 404 -9.72 -21.63 1.53
N VAL A 405 -9.05 -21.57 2.69
CA VAL A 405 -7.64 -21.20 2.79
C VAL A 405 -6.78 -22.40 3.15
N PHE A 406 -5.72 -22.62 2.37
CA PHE A 406 -4.72 -23.67 2.59
C PHE A 406 -3.34 -23.04 2.72
N ALA A 407 -2.82 -22.98 3.96
CA ALA A 407 -1.45 -22.55 4.23
C ALA A 407 -0.53 -23.78 4.25
N MET A 408 0.41 -23.86 3.31
CA MET A 408 1.27 -25.03 3.11
C MET A 408 2.75 -24.67 3.20
N ASP A 409 3.57 -25.60 3.65
CA ASP A 409 5.03 -25.41 3.65
C ASP A 409 5.55 -25.43 2.21
N HIS A 410 6.51 -24.56 1.89
CA HIS A 410 7.06 -24.46 0.54
C HIS A 410 7.75 -25.76 0.06
N GLY A 411 8.13 -26.64 0.98
CA GLY A 411 8.69 -27.97 0.69
C GLY A 411 7.65 -29.02 0.31
N ASP A 412 6.36 -28.76 0.56
CA ASP A 412 5.26 -29.71 0.38
C ASP A 412 5.07 -30.10 -1.11
N GLU A 413 4.96 -31.41 -1.36
CA GLU A 413 4.78 -31.97 -2.71
C GLU A 413 3.38 -31.69 -3.28
N GLU A 414 2.35 -31.60 -2.46
CA GLU A 414 1.01 -31.23 -2.90
C GLU A 414 0.94 -29.76 -3.32
N LEU A 415 1.66 -28.88 -2.61
CA LEU A 415 1.80 -27.48 -3.01
C LEU A 415 2.47 -27.38 -4.38
N LYS A 416 3.57 -28.11 -4.62
CA LYS A 416 4.27 -28.14 -5.92
C LYS A 416 3.33 -28.59 -7.04
N LYS A 417 2.58 -29.69 -6.84
CA LYS A 417 1.57 -30.17 -7.79
C LYS A 417 0.49 -29.13 -8.07
N SER A 418 -0.06 -28.52 -7.03
CA SER A 418 -1.10 -27.49 -7.12
C SER A 418 -0.64 -26.27 -7.93
N ARG A 419 0.62 -25.85 -7.71
CA ARG A 419 1.24 -24.74 -8.44
C ARG A 419 1.49 -25.08 -9.91
N GLU A 420 1.95 -26.28 -10.20
CA GLU A 420 2.18 -26.71 -11.58
C GLU A 420 0.86 -26.85 -12.35
N ALA A 421 -0.16 -27.46 -11.75
CA ALA A 421 -1.50 -27.55 -12.34
C ALA A 421 -2.09 -26.17 -12.66
N CYS A 422 -1.87 -25.18 -11.78
CA CYS A 422 -2.26 -23.78 -12.03
C CYS A 422 -1.57 -23.21 -13.27
N ARG A 423 -0.26 -23.45 -13.44
CA ARG A 423 0.51 -22.98 -14.59
C ARG A 423 0.08 -23.69 -15.87
N GLU A 424 -0.03 -25.01 -15.83
CA GLU A 424 -0.44 -25.83 -16.98
C GLU A 424 -1.83 -25.43 -17.48
N TYR A 425 -2.79 -25.23 -16.58
CA TYR A 425 -4.13 -24.76 -16.94
C TYR A 425 -4.06 -23.37 -17.62
N GLY A 426 -3.28 -22.46 -17.05
CA GLY A 426 -3.04 -21.14 -17.63
C GLY A 426 -2.51 -21.18 -19.07
N LEU A 427 -1.49 -22.01 -19.30
CA LEU A 427 -0.87 -22.20 -20.62
C LEU A 427 -1.83 -22.85 -21.62
N LYS A 428 -2.61 -23.84 -21.18
CA LYS A 428 -3.45 -24.66 -22.06
C LYS A 428 -4.77 -24.00 -22.43
N TYR A 429 -5.41 -23.30 -21.50
CA TYR A 429 -6.80 -22.84 -21.65
C TYR A 429 -7.00 -21.33 -21.54
N ARG A 430 -6.06 -20.57 -20.96
CA ARG A 430 -6.24 -19.13 -20.67
C ARG A 430 -5.33 -18.20 -21.46
N GLY A 431 -4.70 -18.70 -22.52
CA GLY A 431 -3.83 -17.89 -23.39
C GLY A 431 -2.61 -17.31 -22.67
N ILE A 432 -2.20 -17.87 -21.52
CA ILE A 432 -0.98 -17.43 -20.83
C ILE A 432 0.22 -17.93 -21.64
N ASN A 433 1.10 -17.02 -22.04
CA ASN A 433 2.31 -17.37 -22.77
C ASN A 433 3.40 -17.88 -21.81
N LYS A 434 4.22 -18.85 -22.26
CA LYS A 434 5.39 -19.32 -21.48
C LYS A 434 6.33 -18.18 -21.05
N ARG A 435 6.44 -17.13 -21.86
CA ARG A 435 7.23 -15.91 -21.55
C ARG A 435 6.68 -15.11 -20.36
N HIS A 436 5.38 -15.25 -20.03
CA HIS A 436 4.77 -14.62 -18.86
C HIS A 436 5.02 -15.40 -17.57
N LEU A 437 5.37 -16.69 -17.65
CA LEU A 437 5.67 -17.52 -16.49
C LEU A 437 7.15 -17.49 -16.11
N GLN A 438 8.03 -17.27 -17.10
CA GLN A 438 9.47 -17.16 -16.93
C GLN A 438 10.04 -16.09 -17.87
N PRO A 439 9.90 -14.81 -17.52
CA PRO A 439 10.51 -13.76 -18.31
C PRO A 439 12.02 -13.79 -18.05
N HIS A 440 12.78 -13.58 -19.11
CA HIS A 440 14.22 -13.45 -19.07
C HIS A 440 14.55 -12.15 -19.79
N ALA A 441 15.43 -11.32 -19.21
CA ALA A 441 16.00 -10.19 -19.93
C ALA A 441 16.87 -10.72 -21.08
N LYS A 442 16.76 -10.12 -22.28
CA LYS A 442 17.62 -10.52 -23.40
C LYS A 442 19.04 -9.99 -23.18
N GLU A 443 20.03 -10.72 -23.68
CA GLU A 443 21.43 -10.29 -23.63
C GLU A 443 21.60 -8.95 -24.39
N GLY A 444 22.09 -7.92 -23.69
CA GLY A 444 22.24 -6.55 -24.22
C GLY A 444 21.08 -5.59 -23.93
N GLU A 445 19.99 -6.05 -23.31
CA GLU A 445 18.88 -5.18 -22.89
C GLU A 445 19.23 -4.43 -21.59
N GLU A 446 19.06 -3.11 -21.59
CA GLU A 446 19.31 -2.29 -20.40
C GLU A 446 18.17 -2.49 -19.40
N THR A 447 18.50 -3.03 -18.22
CA THR A 447 17.50 -3.40 -17.21
C THR A 447 16.79 -2.18 -16.63
N LEU A 448 15.53 -2.36 -16.23
CA LEU A 448 14.75 -1.30 -15.59
C LEU A 448 15.40 -0.82 -14.29
N SER A 449 16.00 -1.73 -13.53
CA SER A 449 16.80 -1.40 -12.34
C SER A 449 17.91 -0.40 -12.66
N LYS A 450 18.66 -0.59 -13.76
CA LYS A 450 19.71 0.32 -14.22
C LYS A 450 19.17 1.65 -14.73
N ARG A 451 18.04 1.66 -15.43
CA ARG A 451 17.39 2.91 -15.91
C ARG A 451 16.83 3.73 -14.76
N VAL A 452 16.25 3.09 -13.75
CA VAL A 452 15.77 3.75 -12.53
C VAL A 452 16.94 4.30 -11.72
N GLU A 453 18.03 3.54 -11.57
CA GLU A 453 19.27 4.04 -10.97
C GLU A 453 19.84 5.24 -11.74
N GLY A 454 19.85 5.21 -13.07
CA GLY A 454 20.29 6.32 -13.92
C GLY A 454 19.40 7.56 -13.84
N SER A 455 18.08 7.40 -13.78
CA SER A 455 17.13 8.50 -13.58
C SER A 455 17.26 9.11 -12.18
N VAL A 456 17.46 8.29 -11.15
CA VAL A 456 17.73 8.75 -9.78
C VAL A 456 19.10 9.43 -9.71
N HIS A 457 20.12 8.96 -10.45
CA HIS A 457 21.40 9.66 -10.56
C HIS A 457 21.30 10.98 -11.32
N GLY A 458 20.52 11.10 -12.39
CA GLY A 458 20.28 12.37 -13.08
C GLY A 458 19.54 13.39 -12.20
N THR A 459 18.64 12.90 -11.34
CA THR A 459 17.91 13.73 -10.36
C THR A 459 18.78 14.08 -9.15
N LEU A 460 19.61 13.14 -8.68
CA LEU A 460 20.63 13.36 -7.65
C LEU A 460 21.73 14.28 -8.12
N HIS A 461 22.09 14.28 -9.41
CA HIS A 461 23.09 15.20 -9.95
C HIS A 461 22.55 16.62 -10.01
N ASN A 462 21.24 16.81 -10.24
CA ASN A 462 20.59 18.11 -10.11
C ASN A 462 20.42 18.52 -8.63
N SER A 463 20.09 17.60 -7.71
CA SER A 463 19.96 17.94 -6.29
C SER A 463 21.31 18.07 -5.56
N LEU A 464 22.37 17.39 -6.00
CA LEU A 464 23.73 17.54 -5.48
C LEU A 464 24.45 18.73 -6.11
N ALA A 465 24.17 19.09 -7.37
CA ALA A 465 24.62 20.36 -7.93
C ALA A 465 24.00 21.56 -7.20
N GLU A 466 22.75 21.46 -6.72
CA GLU A 466 22.12 22.48 -5.88
C GLU A 466 22.60 22.43 -4.40
N ALA A 467 23.07 21.28 -3.90
CA ALA A 467 23.58 21.14 -2.53
C ALA A 467 25.08 21.45 -2.37
N GLU A 468 25.90 21.32 -3.42
CA GLU A 468 27.33 21.67 -3.38
C GLU A 468 27.60 23.15 -3.66
N GLN A 469 26.63 23.91 -4.18
CA GLN A 469 26.76 25.35 -4.36
C GLN A 469 26.34 26.18 -3.12
N ILE A 470 26.03 25.52 -1.99
CA ILE A 470 25.66 26.14 -0.69
C ILE A 470 26.75 25.91 0.39
N ARG A 471 27.94 25.43 0.02
CA ARG A 471 29.09 25.33 0.96
C ARG A 471 30.25 26.29 0.70
N TYR A 472 30.18 27.11 -0.34
CA TYR A 472 31.05 28.27 -0.52
C TYR A 472 30.23 29.39 -1.15
N ASP A 473 29.51 30.13 -0.31
CA ASP A 473 29.34 31.59 -0.33
C ASP A 473 28.42 32.04 0.82
#